data_AF-A0A6J4Q744-F1
#
_entry.id   AF-A0A6J4Q744-F1
#
_cell.length_a   1.000
_cell.length_b   1.000
_cell.length_c   1.000
_cell.angle_alpha   90.00
_cell.angle_beta   90.00
_cell.angle_gamma   90.00
#
_symmetry.space_group_name_H-M   'P 1'
#
loop_
_entity.id
_entity.type
_entity.pdbx_description
1 polymer ?
#
loop_
_entity_poly.entity_id
_entity_poly.type
_entity_poly.pdbx_seq_one_letter_code
_entity_poly.pdbx_strand_id
1 'polypeptide(L)'
;DRAAGVRASAVPDVGTGETVVVPGTVAAPGPGPVRTVRVEVEGELPVDPAAVADFVLGTLNHPRSWGRDGAMSFARTDGPADVVVQLASPRTSAELCRPLDTGGTLSCSIDDRAIITHHRWVLAHPDYGDDRTAYRHYVVNHEVGHVLGYGHVPCPGRGVPAPVMMQQTKGLLGCAPNPWPHP
;
A
#
# COMPACT_ATOMS: atom_id res chain seq x y z
N ASP A 1 13.66 1.78 4.40
CA ASP A 1 13.07 3.01 4.96
C ASP A 1 13.17 4.23 4.05
N ARG A 2 14.36 4.81 3.80
CA ARG A 2 14.48 6.02 2.95
C ARG A 2 13.89 5.86 1.53
N ALA A 3 14.10 4.71 0.90
CA ALA A 3 13.52 4.41 -0.41
C ALA A 3 11.98 4.38 -0.42
N ALA A 4 11.35 4.17 0.74
CA ALA A 4 9.90 4.25 0.92
C ALA A 4 9.46 5.59 1.55
N GLY A 5 10.33 6.60 1.48
CA GLY A 5 10.09 7.94 1.98
C GLY A 5 10.14 8.12 3.49
N VAL A 6 10.34 7.08 4.31
CA VAL A 6 10.34 7.26 5.78
C VAL A 6 11.54 8.10 6.22
N ARG A 7 11.29 9.25 6.87
CA ARG A 7 12.31 10.18 7.39
C ARG A 7 12.57 10.00 8.89
N ALA A 8 11.57 9.55 9.65
CA ALA A 8 11.70 9.22 11.08
C ALA A 8 10.87 7.98 11.44
N SER A 9 11.25 7.30 12.52
CA SER A 9 10.49 6.17 13.08
C SER A 9 9.32 6.60 13.97
N ALA A 10 9.15 7.92 14.19
CA ALA A 10 8.02 8.44 14.94
C ALA A 10 6.73 8.26 14.14
N VAL A 11 5.67 7.80 14.81
CA VAL A 11 4.32 7.71 14.25
C VAL A 11 3.46 8.73 14.98
N PRO A 12 3.39 9.99 14.50
CA PRO A 12 2.44 10.93 15.07
C PRO A 12 1.02 10.40 14.82
N ASP A 13 0.17 10.52 15.84
CA ASP A 13 -1.24 10.09 15.76
C ASP A 13 -2.04 10.93 14.76
N VAL A 14 -1.57 12.14 14.48
CA VAL A 14 -2.20 13.14 13.62
C VAL A 14 -1.17 13.76 12.67
N GLY A 15 -1.59 14.09 11.45
CA GLY A 15 -0.95 15.08 10.59
C GLY A 15 -1.88 16.28 10.42
N THR A 16 -1.97 16.80 9.19
CA THR A 16 -2.86 17.93 8.86
C THR A 16 -4.36 17.59 8.86
N GLY A 17 -4.73 16.31 8.80
CA GLY A 17 -6.12 15.86 8.59
C GLY A 17 -6.53 15.73 7.12
N GLU A 18 -5.69 16.20 6.19
CA GLU A 18 -6.00 16.25 4.76
C GLU A 18 -4.86 15.65 3.93
N THR A 19 -5.20 14.75 3.01
CA THR A 19 -4.26 14.20 2.03
C THR A 19 -4.13 15.12 0.83
N VAL A 20 -2.90 15.35 0.38
CA VAL A 20 -2.60 16.16 -0.80
C VAL A 20 -2.00 15.29 -1.89
N VAL A 21 -2.34 15.58 -3.15
CA VAL A 21 -1.76 14.88 -4.31
C VAL A 21 -0.25 15.12 -4.34
N VAL A 22 0.51 14.04 -4.46
CA VAL A 22 1.95 14.11 -4.68
C VAL A 22 2.20 14.48 -6.14
N PRO A 23 2.79 15.65 -6.46
CA PRO A 23 2.94 16.09 -7.85
C PRO A 23 3.88 15.18 -8.66
N GLY A 24 3.46 14.81 -9.87
CA GLY A 24 4.26 14.08 -10.83
C GLY A 24 3.48 13.03 -11.63
N THR A 25 3.84 12.90 -12.91
CA THR A 25 3.29 11.90 -13.83
C THR A 25 4.37 10.94 -14.30
N VAL A 26 4.01 9.68 -14.51
CA VAL A 26 4.92 8.64 -15.01
C VAL A 26 4.14 7.72 -15.94
N ALA A 27 4.62 7.51 -17.16
CA ALA A 27 4.00 6.58 -18.09
C ALA A 27 4.10 5.14 -17.59
N ALA A 28 3.08 4.34 -17.90
CA ALA A 28 3.11 2.90 -17.66
C ALA A 28 4.31 2.27 -18.40
N PRO A 29 5.15 1.47 -17.72
CA PRO A 29 6.37 0.91 -18.33
C PRO A 29 6.09 -0.29 -19.26
N GLY A 30 4.92 -0.92 -19.17
CA GLY A 30 4.58 -2.14 -19.89
C GLY A 30 3.49 -1.95 -20.96
N PRO A 31 3.39 -2.87 -21.93
CA PRO A 31 2.42 -2.79 -23.03
C PRO A 31 1.01 -3.28 -22.66
N GLY A 32 0.80 -3.78 -21.44
CA GLY A 32 -0.50 -4.27 -20.96
C GLY A 32 -1.52 -3.14 -20.77
N PRO A 33 -2.81 -3.46 -20.51
CA PRO A 33 -3.82 -2.47 -20.21
C PRO A 33 -3.37 -1.52 -19.09
N VAL A 34 -3.48 -0.21 -19.34
CA VAL A 34 -3.00 0.80 -18.41
C VAL A 34 -4.03 1.06 -17.32
N ARG A 35 -3.58 1.09 -16.06
CA ARG A 35 -4.32 1.61 -14.91
C ARG A 35 -3.63 2.86 -14.39
N THR A 36 -4.40 3.92 -14.22
CA THR A 36 -3.90 5.19 -13.69
C THR A 36 -3.89 5.16 -12.16
N VAL A 37 -2.80 5.65 -11.57
CA VAL A 37 -2.58 5.70 -10.12
C VAL A 37 -2.32 7.14 -9.71
N ARG A 38 -3.11 7.65 -8.77
CA ARG A 38 -2.81 8.88 -8.05
C ARG A 38 -2.30 8.54 -6.66
N VAL A 39 -1.23 9.20 -6.22
CA VAL A 39 -0.72 9.06 -4.85
C VAL A 39 -1.00 10.34 -4.08
N GLU A 40 -1.56 10.19 -2.88
CA GLU A 40 -1.81 11.28 -1.96
C GLU A 40 -1.16 10.99 -0.61
N VAL A 41 -0.63 12.01 0.04
CA VAL A 41 0.03 11.90 1.35
C VAL A 41 -0.51 12.99 2.26
N GLU A 42 -0.85 12.64 3.49
CA GLU A 42 -1.24 13.62 4.51
C GLU A 42 -0.05 14.54 4.85
N GLY A 43 -0.34 15.83 5.00
CA GLY A 43 0.66 16.80 5.42
C GLY A 43 1.24 16.51 6.80
N GLU A 44 2.44 17.02 7.04
CA GLU A 44 3.19 16.92 8.32
C GLU A 44 3.56 15.50 8.77
N LEU A 45 3.28 14.47 7.97
CA LEU A 45 3.86 13.15 8.20
C LEU A 45 5.38 13.20 8.03
N PRO A 46 6.17 12.48 8.85
CA PRO A 46 7.62 12.43 8.76
C PRO A 46 8.09 11.52 7.61
N VAL A 47 7.62 11.84 6.40
CA VAL A 47 7.93 11.14 5.16
C VAL A 47 8.35 12.10 4.06
N ASP A 48 8.94 11.55 3.01
CA ASP A 48 9.14 12.18 1.73
C ASP A 48 8.02 11.75 0.77
N PRO A 49 7.07 12.63 0.43
CA PRO A 49 5.93 12.25 -0.41
C PRO A 49 6.33 11.75 -1.80
N ALA A 50 7.39 12.31 -2.40
CA ALA A 50 7.85 11.88 -3.72
C ALA A 50 8.38 10.45 -3.67
N ALA A 51 9.20 10.13 -2.67
CA ALA A 51 9.71 8.77 -2.48
C ALA A 51 8.62 7.76 -2.09
N VAL A 52 7.56 8.18 -1.37
CA VAL A 52 6.37 7.34 -1.15
C VAL A 52 5.72 6.99 -2.48
N ALA A 53 5.49 7.99 -3.34
CA ALA A 53 4.84 7.77 -4.62
C ALA A 53 5.68 6.92 -5.59
N ASP A 54 7.00 7.10 -5.60
CA ASP A 54 7.93 6.27 -6.37
C ASP A 54 7.94 4.82 -5.87
N PHE A 55 7.91 4.62 -4.54
CA PHE A 55 7.83 3.29 -3.94
C PHE A 55 6.52 2.58 -4.29
N VAL A 56 5.38 3.29 -4.22
CA VAL A 56 4.07 2.75 -4.60
C VAL A 56 4.09 2.32 -6.06
N LEU A 57 4.49 3.20 -6.97
CA LEU A 57 4.51 2.90 -8.40
C LEU A 57 5.49 1.78 -8.76
N GLY A 58 6.67 1.78 -8.13
CA GLY A 58 7.68 0.73 -8.29
C GLY A 58 7.20 -0.62 -7.76
N THR A 59 6.41 -0.64 -6.69
CA THR A 59 5.78 -1.86 -6.18
C THR A 59 4.77 -2.43 -7.19
N LEU A 60 3.86 -1.59 -7.68
CA LEU A 60 2.78 -2.02 -8.57
C LEU A 60 3.28 -2.48 -9.95
N ASN A 61 4.37 -1.88 -10.43
CA ASN A 61 5.01 -2.27 -11.69
C ASN A 61 6.14 -3.31 -11.50
N HIS A 62 6.36 -3.83 -10.30
CA HIS A 62 7.34 -4.88 -10.08
C HIS A 62 6.92 -6.17 -10.83
N PRO A 63 7.84 -6.96 -11.42
CA PRO A 63 7.50 -8.18 -12.17
C PRO A 63 6.72 -9.25 -11.40
N ARG A 64 6.74 -9.17 -10.06
CA ARG A 64 5.99 -10.05 -9.14
C ARG A 64 4.62 -9.50 -8.73
N SER A 65 4.30 -8.26 -9.11
CA SER A 65 3.03 -7.59 -8.82
C SER A 65 1.99 -7.88 -9.90
N TRP A 66 0.85 -7.22 -9.83
CA TRP A 66 -0.36 -7.45 -10.63
C TRP A 66 -0.15 -7.35 -12.14
N GLY A 67 0.89 -6.65 -12.58
CA GLY A 67 1.25 -6.51 -14.00
C GLY A 67 2.02 -7.69 -14.61
N ARG A 68 2.28 -8.77 -13.86
CA ARG A 68 3.03 -9.94 -14.35
C ARG A 68 2.48 -10.44 -15.70
N ASP A 69 3.38 -10.86 -16.57
CA ASP A 69 3.09 -11.39 -17.93
C ASP A 69 2.23 -10.46 -18.79
N GLY A 70 2.27 -9.15 -18.54
CA GLY A 70 1.52 -8.16 -19.33
C GLY A 70 0.04 -8.04 -18.95
N ALA A 71 -0.37 -8.58 -17.81
CA ALA A 71 -1.77 -8.52 -17.36
C ALA A 71 -2.28 -7.08 -17.18
N MET A 72 -1.40 -6.15 -16.77
CA MET A 72 -1.66 -4.71 -16.71
C MET A 72 -0.35 -3.93 -16.54
N SER A 73 -0.41 -2.60 -16.65
CA SER A 73 0.69 -1.71 -16.28
C SER A 73 0.17 -0.44 -15.62
N PHE A 74 0.88 0.09 -14.62
CA PHE A 74 0.41 1.23 -13.84
C PHE A 74 1.12 2.52 -14.28
N ALA A 75 0.33 3.54 -14.65
CA ALA A 75 0.81 4.88 -14.95
C ALA A 75 0.46 5.82 -13.80
N ARG A 76 1.38 6.70 -13.40
CA ARG A 76 1.10 7.71 -12.36
C ARG A 76 0.54 8.98 -12.98
N THR A 77 -0.48 9.56 -12.33
CA THR A 77 -1.12 10.82 -12.72
C THR A 77 -1.42 11.69 -11.50
N ASP A 78 -1.47 13.01 -11.70
CA ASP A 78 -1.94 13.98 -10.70
C ASP A 78 -3.48 14.16 -10.76
N GLY A 79 -4.11 13.71 -11.85
CA GLY A 79 -5.54 13.91 -12.11
C GLY A 79 -6.46 12.81 -11.53
N PRO A 80 -7.70 12.71 -12.03
CA PRO A 80 -8.54 11.54 -11.80
C PRO A 80 -7.79 10.25 -12.17
N ALA A 81 -7.95 9.20 -11.36
CA ALA A 81 -7.22 7.95 -11.50
C ALA A 81 -8.13 6.75 -11.22
N ASP A 82 -7.78 5.59 -11.78
CA ASP A 82 -8.46 4.32 -11.50
C ASP A 82 -8.18 3.81 -10.09
N VAL A 83 -7.02 4.20 -9.52
CA VAL A 83 -6.57 3.84 -8.17
C VAL A 83 -6.02 5.08 -7.49
N VAL A 84 -6.52 5.39 -6.29
CA VAL A 84 -5.97 6.45 -5.43
C VAL A 84 -5.32 5.82 -4.21
N VAL A 85 -3.99 5.90 -4.11
CA VAL A 85 -3.24 5.41 -2.94
C VAL A 85 -3.02 6.57 -1.98
N GLN A 86 -3.53 6.45 -0.75
CA GLN A 86 -3.46 7.50 0.27
C GLN A 86 -2.61 7.02 1.45
N LEU A 87 -1.60 7.80 1.85
CA LEU A 87 -0.85 7.58 3.09
C LEU A 87 -1.27 8.61 4.14
N ALA A 88 -1.86 8.15 5.24
CA ALA A 88 -2.41 9.03 6.28
C ALA A 88 -2.00 8.59 7.69
N SER A 89 -1.97 9.53 8.62
CA SER A 89 -1.83 9.33 10.07
C SER A 89 -2.88 8.35 10.61
N PRO A 90 -2.66 7.76 11.81
CA PRO A 90 -3.64 6.87 12.42
C PRO A 90 -5.04 7.48 12.52
N ARG A 91 -5.19 8.72 12.99
CA ARG A 91 -6.50 9.37 13.10
C ARG A 91 -7.16 9.58 11.74
N THR A 92 -6.46 10.16 10.79
CA THR A 92 -7.00 10.47 9.45
C THR A 92 -7.32 9.20 8.69
N SER A 93 -6.47 8.17 8.75
CA SER A 93 -6.76 6.86 8.12
C SER A 93 -7.97 6.18 8.72
N ALA A 94 -8.18 6.24 10.05
CA ALA A 94 -9.38 5.70 10.69
C ALA A 94 -10.66 6.40 10.22
N GLU A 95 -10.60 7.72 10.00
CA GLU A 95 -11.73 8.51 9.47
C GLU A 95 -12.01 8.17 8.00
N LEU A 96 -10.97 8.14 7.16
CA LEU A 96 -11.07 7.78 5.74
C LEU A 96 -11.59 6.35 5.53
N CYS A 97 -11.28 5.43 6.45
CA CYS A 97 -11.70 4.04 6.36
C CYS A 97 -13.14 3.77 6.82
N ARG A 98 -13.89 4.78 7.28
CA ARG A 98 -15.28 4.53 7.71
C ARG A 98 -16.15 4.03 6.56
N PRO A 99 -17.07 3.07 6.81
CA PRO A 99 -17.53 2.59 8.12
C PRO A 99 -16.68 1.46 8.75
N LEU A 100 -15.54 1.09 8.17
CA LEU A 100 -14.67 0.07 8.74
C LEU A 100 -13.96 0.59 9.99
N ASP A 101 -13.99 -0.20 11.06
CA ASP A 101 -13.23 0.10 12.28
C ASP A 101 -11.80 -0.44 12.17
N THR A 102 -10.89 0.41 11.73
CA THR A 102 -9.46 0.08 11.59
C THR A 102 -8.62 0.49 12.80
N GLY A 103 -9.20 1.26 13.73
CA GLY A 103 -8.50 1.86 14.87
C GLY A 103 -7.25 2.67 14.50
N GLY A 104 -7.11 3.11 13.24
CA GLY A 104 -5.92 3.82 12.73
C GLY A 104 -4.66 2.96 12.59
N THR A 105 -4.74 1.67 12.92
CA THR A 105 -3.60 0.73 12.87
C THR A 105 -3.70 -0.28 11.74
N LEU A 106 -4.87 -0.38 11.08
CA LEU A 106 -5.09 -1.18 9.90
C LEU A 106 -5.28 -0.26 8.68
N SER A 107 -4.81 -0.73 7.53
CA SER A 107 -5.13 -0.14 6.22
C SER A 107 -6.47 -0.69 5.73
N CYS A 108 -7.07 -0.01 4.76
CA CYS A 108 -8.32 -0.43 4.15
C CYS A 108 -8.38 0.01 2.70
N SER A 109 -9.40 -0.49 2.00
CA SER A 109 -9.75 -0.02 0.67
C SER A 109 -11.25 0.25 0.58
N ILE A 110 -11.61 1.38 -0.03
CA ILE A 110 -13.00 1.83 -0.20
C ILE A 110 -13.10 2.44 -1.59
N ASP A 111 -14.04 1.93 -2.39
CA ASP A 111 -14.23 2.32 -3.79
C ASP A 111 -12.91 2.22 -4.60
N ASP A 112 -12.41 3.35 -5.11
CA ASP A 112 -11.17 3.46 -5.88
C ASP A 112 -9.93 3.72 -5.00
N ARG A 113 -10.08 3.74 -3.67
CA ARG A 113 -9.05 4.20 -2.73
C ARG A 113 -8.41 3.06 -1.97
N ALA A 114 -7.08 3.02 -2.00
CA ALA A 114 -6.24 2.20 -1.14
C ALA A 114 -5.64 3.10 -0.04
N ILE A 115 -6.19 3.01 1.17
CA ILE A 115 -5.84 3.87 2.31
C ILE A 115 -4.86 3.12 3.20
N ILE A 116 -3.61 3.58 3.21
CA ILE A 116 -2.50 3.04 3.98
C ILE A 116 -2.29 3.89 5.24
N THR A 117 -2.25 3.25 6.40
CA THR A 117 -1.92 3.94 7.65
C THR A 117 -0.41 4.11 7.80
N HIS A 118 0.01 5.32 8.16
CA HIS A 118 1.37 5.68 8.50
C HIS A 118 1.94 4.80 9.63
N HIS A 119 1.09 4.35 10.56
CA HIS A 119 1.48 3.42 11.62
C HIS A 119 2.13 2.16 11.05
N ARG A 120 1.45 1.51 10.10
CA ARG A 120 1.94 0.28 9.48
C ARG A 120 3.00 0.53 8.42
N TRP A 121 2.94 1.69 7.76
CA TRP A 121 4.01 2.13 6.87
C TRP A 121 5.36 2.23 7.60
N VAL A 122 5.38 2.74 8.82
CA VAL A 122 6.62 2.89 9.59
C VAL A 122 7.01 1.62 10.33
N LEU A 123 6.06 0.98 11.02
CA LEU A 123 6.34 -0.10 11.97
C LEU A 123 6.21 -1.51 11.41
N ALA A 124 5.55 -1.68 10.26
CA ALA A 124 5.17 -2.98 9.71
C ALA A 124 4.32 -3.84 10.66
N HIS A 125 4.08 -5.10 10.29
CA HIS A 125 3.60 -6.13 11.21
C HIS A 125 4.80 -6.87 11.83
N PRO A 126 4.79 -7.20 13.14
CA PRO A 126 5.90 -7.91 13.78
C PRO A 126 6.34 -9.20 13.09
N ASP A 127 5.41 -9.92 12.48
CA ASP A 127 5.70 -11.17 11.73
C ASP A 127 6.63 -10.97 10.52
N TYR A 128 6.80 -9.74 10.03
CA TYR A 128 7.78 -9.40 8.99
C TYR A 128 9.20 -9.17 9.54
N GLY A 129 9.38 -9.20 10.87
CA GLY A 129 10.66 -8.94 11.53
C GLY A 129 11.25 -7.59 11.11
N ASP A 130 12.53 -7.60 10.73
CA ASP A 130 13.23 -6.40 10.28
C ASP A 130 12.94 -6.02 8.82
N ASP A 131 12.25 -6.88 8.04
CA ASP A 131 11.93 -6.61 6.64
C ASP A 131 10.66 -5.77 6.47
N ARG A 132 10.75 -4.53 6.95
CA ARG A 132 9.71 -3.51 6.79
C ARG A 132 9.49 -3.14 5.32
N THR A 133 10.49 -3.34 4.47
CA THR A 133 10.38 -3.06 3.03
C THR A 133 9.43 -4.05 2.38
N ALA A 134 9.57 -5.34 2.68
CA ALA A 134 8.61 -6.36 2.24
C ALA A 134 7.20 -6.02 2.74
N TYR A 135 7.02 -5.64 4.01
CA TYR A 135 5.69 -5.26 4.50
C TYR A 135 5.06 -4.09 3.71
N ARG A 136 5.85 -3.09 3.32
CA ARG A 136 5.33 -1.97 2.50
C ARG A 136 4.92 -2.41 1.11
N HIS A 137 5.68 -3.32 0.48
CA HIS A 137 5.25 -3.93 -0.78
C HIS A 137 3.95 -4.71 -0.59
N TYR A 138 3.83 -5.46 0.50
CA TYR A 138 2.64 -6.22 0.86
C TYR A 138 1.43 -5.30 0.96
N VAL A 139 1.48 -4.26 1.81
CA VAL A 139 0.30 -3.43 2.07
C VAL A 139 -0.13 -2.67 0.81
N VAL A 140 0.82 -2.20 -0.02
CA VAL A 140 0.49 -1.59 -1.31
C VAL A 140 -0.21 -2.59 -2.22
N ASN A 141 0.35 -3.79 -2.40
CA ASN A 141 -0.26 -4.80 -3.27
C ASN A 141 -1.61 -5.28 -2.72
N HIS A 142 -1.77 -5.42 -1.40
CA HIS A 142 -2.99 -5.88 -0.75
C HIS A 142 -4.13 -4.88 -0.92
N GLU A 143 -3.89 -3.61 -0.57
CA GLU A 143 -4.93 -2.59 -0.67
C GLU A 143 -5.29 -2.29 -2.14
N VAL A 144 -4.30 -2.17 -3.02
CA VAL A 144 -4.60 -2.04 -4.46
C VAL A 144 -5.27 -3.30 -5.02
N GLY A 145 -4.98 -4.48 -4.46
CA GLY A 145 -5.67 -5.72 -4.81
C GLY A 145 -7.18 -5.65 -4.55
N HIS A 146 -7.61 -5.05 -3.44
CA HIS A 146 -9.04 -4.80 -3.18
C HIS A 146 -9.65 -3.86 -4.21
N VAL A 147 -8.96 -2.77 -4.56
CA VAL A 147 -9.42 -1.83 -5.61
C VAL A 147 -9.55 -2.53 -6.98
N LEU A 148 -8.66 -3.49 -7.26
CA LEU A 148 -8.73 -4.34 -8.46
C LEU A 148 -9.79 -5.44 -8.39
N GLY A 149 -10.53 -5.56 -7.28
CA GLY A 149 -11.63 -6.51 -7.10
C GLY A 149 -11.25 -7.86 -6.50
N TYR A 150 -10.02 -8.02 -5.98
CA TYR A 150 -9.62 -9.24 -5.29
C TYR A 150 -10.07 -9.21 -3.83
N GLY A 151 -10.72 -10.29 -3.38
CA GLY A 151 -11.09 -10.48 -1.97
C GLY A 151 -10.01 -11.19 -1.16
N HIS A 152 -10.23 -11.30 0.15
CA HIS A 152 -9.29 -11.99 1.03
C HIS A 152 -9.15 -13.48 0.71
N VAL A 153 -7.94 -14.00 0.88
CA VAL A 153 -7.61 -15.42 0.72
C VAL A 153 -7.00 -15.95 2.02
N PRO A 154 -7.46 -17.10 2.55
CA PRO A 154 -6.92 -17.63 3.80
C PRO A 154 -5.47 -18.13 3.65
N CYS A 155 -4.78 -18.28 4.78
CA CYS A 155 -3.48 -18.94 4.82
C CYS A 155 -3.61 -20.40 4.34
N PRO A 156 -2.88 -20.83 3.28
CA PRO A 156 -2.96 -22.20 2.75
C PRO A 156 -2.31 -23.24 3.67
N GLY A 157 -1.43 -22.84 4.59
CA GLY A 157 -0.80 -23.75 5.53
C GLY A 157 0.50 -23.22 6.11
N ARG A 158 0.97 -23.89 7.17
CA ARG A 158 2.19 -23.50 7.88
C ARG A 158 3.42 -23.51 6.95
N GLY A 159 4.20 -22.43 6.98
CA GLY A 159 5.43 -22.28 6.21
C GLY A 159 5.23 -22.02 4.71
N VAL A 160 4.00 -22.11 4.20
CA VAL A 160 3.68 -21.75 2.83
C VAL A 160 3.64 -20.22 2.72
N PRO A 161 4.15 -19.60 1.65
CA PRO A 161 3.99 -18.18 1.41
C PRO A 161 2.52 -17.76 1.51
N ALA A 162 2.24 -16.76 2.35
CA ALA A 162 0.90 -16.20 2.45
C ALA A 162 0.46 -15.65 1.09
N PRO A 163 -0.78 -15.90 0.62
CA PRO A 163 -1.33 -15.15 -0.49
C PRO A 163 -1.24 -13.64 -0.21
N VAL A 164 -0.94 -12.81 -1.20
CA VAL A 164 -0.87 -11.35 -0.98
C VAL A 164 -2.20 -10.80 -0.49
N MET A 165 -3.31 -11.43 -0.88
CA MET A 165 -4.66 -11.09 -0.43
C MET A 165 -5.02 -11.74 0.93
N MET A 166 -4.11 -12.45 1.59
CA MET A 166 -4.27 -12.74 3.01
C MET A 166 -4.15 -11.44 3.81
N GLN A 167 -4.95 -11.28 4.86
CA GLN A 167 -4.89 -10.11 5.75
C GLN A 167 -3.70 -10.20 6.72
N GLN A 168 -2.47 -10.24 6.19
CA GLN A 168 -1.21 -10.38 6.93
C GLN A 168 -0.96 -9.24 7.93
N THR A 169 -1.57 -8.06 7.76
CA THR A 169 -1.57 -6.98 8.78
C THR A 169 -2.20 -7.41 10.11
N LYS A 170 -3.01 -8.48 10.14
CA LYS A 170 -3.56 -9.08 11.37
C LYS A 170 -2.78 -10.31 11.87
N GLY A 171 -1.69 -10.67 11.19
CA GLY A 171 -0.86 -11.84 11.50
C GLY A 171 -0.90 -12.90 10.41
N LEU A 172 0.11 -13.78 10.41
CA LEU A 172 0.34 -14.76 9.35
C LEU A 172 -0.28 -16.14 9.58
N LEU A 173 -0.86 -16.41 10.76
CA LEU A 173 -1.53 -17.69 11.05
C LEU A 173 -0.68 -18.94 10.71
N GLY A 174 0.65 -18.82 10.82
CA GLY A 174 1.61 -19.87 10.49
C GLY A 174 2.16 -19.86 9.07
N CYS A 175 1.58 -19.10 8.14
CA CYS A 175 2.16 -18.87 6.81
C CYS A 175 3.48 -18.10 6.90
N ALA A 176 4.30 -18.19 5.84
CA ALA A 176 5.48 -17.36 5.67
C ALA A 176 5.08 -15.97 5.13
N PRO A 177 5.76 -14.87 5.54
CA PRO A 177 5.48 -13.54 5.02
C PRO A 177 5.67 -13.50 3.50
N ASN A 178 4.73 -12.88 2.78
CA ASN A 178 4.87 -12.71 1.33
C ASN A 178 4.19 -11.42 0.85
N PRO A 179 4.95 -10.51 0.23
CA PRO A 179 4.40 -9.24 -0.21
C PRO A 179 3.93 -9.19 -1.65
N TRP A 180 4.01 -10.29 -2.40
CA TRP A 180 3.78 -10.30 -3.84
C TRP A 180 2.59 -11.19 -4.27
N PRO A 181 1.76 -10.74 -5.23
CA PRO A 181 0.77 -11.58 -5.91
C PRO A 181 1.38 -12.83 -6.57
N HIS A 182 2.60 -12.71 -7.09
CA HIS A 182 3.34 -13.78 -7.76
C HIS A 182 4.71 -13.98 -7.08
N PRO A 183 4.78 -14.74 -5.97
CA PRO A 183 5.99 -14.92 -5.17
C PRO A 183 7.12 -15.66 -5.90
#